data_AF-A0A6A4USE5-F1
#
_entry.id   AF-A0A6A4USE5-F1
#
_cell.length_a   1.000
_cell.length_b   1.000
_cell.length_c   1.000
_cell.angle_alpha   90.00
_cell.angle_beta   90.00
_cell.angle_gamma   90.00
#
_symmetry.space_group_name_H-M   'P 1'
#
loop_
_entity.id
_entity.type
_entity.pdbx_description
1 polymer ?
#
loop_
_entity_poly.entity_id
_entity_poly.type
_entity_poly.pdbx_seq_one_letter_code
_entity_poly.pdbx_strand_id
1 'polypeptide(L)'
;MMHELLSRLGANSASDVIWLTVGLLGQLMFTGRFIVQWIASEKAGRSVVPVAFWYFSIFGGLIVLAYGIHKLDLVIILGQMPGVVIYSRNLWLIHKGRDKDHDGRPD
;
A
#
# COMPACT_ATOMS: atom_id res chain seq x y z
N MET A 1 -19.52 25.51 9.36
CA MET A 1 -18.61 24.56 10.04
C MET A 1 -18.07 23.48 9.10
N MET A 2 -18.89 22.56 8.54
CA MET A 2 -18.40 21.48 7.66
C MET A 2 -17.67 21.97 6.39
N HIS A 3 -18.25 22.93 5.68
CA HIS A 3 -17.63 23.49 4.47
C HIS A 3 -16.25 24.14 4.72
N GLU A 4 -16.07 24.75 5.89
CA GLU A 4 -14.79 25.38 6.26
C GLU A 4 -13.75 24.33 6.66
N LEU A 5 -14.17 23.22 7.26
CA LEU A 5 -13.30 22.08 7.52
C LEU A 5 -12.80 21.47 6.20
N LEU A 6 -13.72 21.26 5.24
CA LEU A 6 -13.38 20.69 3.94
C LEU A 6 -12.46 21.61 3.13
N SER A 7 -12.67 22.93 3.16
CA SER A 7 -11.77 23.87 2.48
C SER A 7 -10.37 23.89 3.11
N ARG A 8 -10.26 23.80 4.44
CA ARG A 8 -8.96 23.65 5.14
C ARG A 8 -8.24 22.35 4.78
N LEU A 9 -8.99 21.30 4.45
CA LEU A 9 -8.45 20.02 3.94
C LEU A 9 -8.15 20.05 2.43
N GLY A 10 -8.29 21.20 1.77
CA GLY A 10 -8.06 21.33 0.32
C GLY A 10 -9.16 20.70 -0.54
N ALA A 11 -10.35 20.50 0.03
CA ALA A 11 -11.53 19.98 -0.67
C ALA A 11 -12.54 21.10 -0.95
N ASN A 12 -12.40 21.73 -2.12
CA ASN A 12 -13.23 22.86 -2.54
C ASN A 12 -14.35 22.45 -3.51
N SER A 13 -14.32 21.20 -3.99
CA SER A 13 -15.30 20.62 -4.90
C SER A 13 -15.71 19.21 -4.48
N ALA A 14 -16.83 18.70 -5.00
CA ALA A 14 -17.24 17.31 -4.80
C ALA A 14 -16.18 16.32 -5.30
N SER A 15 -15.50 16.66 -6.41
CA SER A 15 -14.37 15.87 -6.93
C SER A 15 -13.23 15.78 -5.91
N ASP A 16 -12.85 16.90 -5.27
CA ASP A 16 -11.79 16.88 -4.27
C ASP A 16 -12.14 16.02 -3.05
N VAL A 17 -13.40 16.04 -2.62
CA VAL A 17 -13.87 15.19 -1.51
C VAL A 17 -13.73 13.71 -1.88
N ILE A 18 -14.15 13.34 -3.10
CA ILE A 18 -14.01 11.96 -3.60
C ILE A 18 -12.54 11.55 -3.60
N TRP A 19 -11.66 12.38 -4.15
CA TRP A 19 -10.22 12.08 -4.20
C TRP A 19 -9.58 12.03 -2.82
N LEU A 20 -9.99 12.90 -1.89
CA LEU A 20 -9.55 12.85 -0.50
C LEU A 20 -9.96 11.54 0.16
N THR A 21 -11.21 11.08 -0.03
CA THR A 21 -11.67 9.78 0.48
C THR A 21 -10.88 8.63 -0.13
N VAL A 22 -10.64 8.65 -1.46
CA VAL A 22 -9.83 7.63 -2.14
C VAL A 22 -8.41 7.59 -1.58
N GLY A 23 -7.76 8.74 -1.43
CA GLY A 23 -6.42 8.85 -0.84
C GLY A 23 -6.37 8.32 0.59
N LEU A 24 -7.37 8.66 1.42
CA LEU A 24 -7.49 8.15 2.79
C LEU A 24 -7.71 6.63 2.84
N LEU A 25 -8.55 6.08 1.97
CA LEU A 25 -8.75 4.63 1.88
C LEU A 25 -7.46 3.92 1.45
N GLY A 26 -6.76 4.47 0.45
CA GLY A 26 -5.44 3.98 0.04
C GLY A 26 -4.44 4.00 1.18
N GLN A 27 -4.39 5.10 1.94
CA GLN A 27 -3.50 5.26 3.09
C GLN A 27 -3.85 4.30 4.22
N LEU A 28 -5.14 4.10 4.53
CA LEU A 28 -5.59 3.15 5.55
C LEU A 28 -5.21 1.72 5.17
N MET A 29 -5.39 1.34 3.91
CA MET A 29 -4.95 0.03 3.42
C MET A 29 -3.42 -0.09 3.48
N PHE A 30 -2.69 0.94 3.06
CA PHE A 30 -1.23 0.95 3.12
C PHE A 30 -0.71 0.83 4.55
N THR A 31 -1.35 1.48 5.53
CA THR A 31 -0.99 1.34 6.95
C THR A 31 -1.45 0.01 7.53
N GLY A 32 -2.60 -0.51 7.08
CA GLY A 32 -3.16 -1.79 7.49
C GLY A 32 -2.23 -2.98 7.28
N ARG A 33 -1.26 -2.88 6.35
CA ARG A 33 -0.20 -3.88 6.18
C ARG A 33 0.57 -4.17 7.48
N PHE A 34 0.83 -3.15 8.30
CA PHE A 34 1.56 -3.31 9.56
C PHE A 34 0.71 -4.03 10.60
N ILE A 35 -0.60 -3.79 10.61
CA ILE A 35 -1.53 -4.52 11.46
C ILE A 35 -1.53 -6.01 11.08
N VAL A 36 -1.64 -6.31 9.78
CA VAL A 36 -1.61 -7.68 9.27
C VAL A 36 -0.28 -8.37 9.61
N GLN A 37 0.84 -7.66 9.45
CA GLN A 37 2.18 -8.17 9.78
C GLN A 37 2.35 -8.41 11.29
N TRP A 38 1.85 -7.50 12.12
CA TRP A 38 1.89 -7.62 13.57
C TRP A 38 1.11 -8.86 14.02
N ILE A 39 -0.15 -9.00 13.61
CA ILE A 39 -0.98 -10.17 13.94
C ILE A 39 -0.32 -11.47 13.48
N ALA A 40 0.25 -11.49 12.27
CA ALA A 40 0.95 -12.67 11.76
C ALA A 40 2.21 -13.02 12.58
N SER A 41 2.93 -12.01 13.06
CA SER A 41 4.15 -12.18 13.87
C SER A 41 3.85 -12.64 15.29
N GLU A 42 2.82 -12.08 15.93
CA GLU A 42 2.34 -12.54 17.24
C GLU A 42 1.92 -14.01 17.17
N LYS A 43 1.14 -14.38 16.15
CA LYS A 43 0.72 -15.76 15.95
C LYS A 43 1.88 -16.72 15.68
N ALA A 44 2.97 -16.23 15.09
CA ALA A 44 4.16 -17.02 14.77
C ALA A 44 5.22 -17.04 15.88
N GLY A 45 5.09 -16.17 16.91
CA GLY A 45 6.10 -16.00 17.97
C GLY A 45 7.45 -15.44 17.48
N ARG A 46 7.49 -14.90 16.25
CA ARG A 46 8.71 -14.34 15.64
C ARG A 46 8.33 -13.31 14.58
N SER A 47 9.27 -12.40 14.27
CA SER A 47 9.06 -11.41 13.20
C SER A 47 8.90 -12.11 11.85
N VAL A 48 7.69 -12.07 11.29
CA VAL A 48 7.38 -12.59 9.95
C VAL A 48 6.70 -11.52 9.11
N VAL A 49 6.96 -11.54 7.80
CA VAL A 49 6.28 -10.68 6.83
C VAL A 49 5.34 -11.57 5.99
N PRO A 50 4.02 -11.55 6.24
CA PRO A 50 3.08 -12.38 5.50
C PRO A 50 2.94 -11.91 4.04
N VAL A 51 2.57 -12.81 3.13
CA VAL A 51 2.37 -12.45 1.70
C VAL A 51 1.35 -11.31 1.54
N ALA A 52 0.32 -11.29 2.39
CA ALA A 52 -0.67 -10.22 2.45
C ALA A 52 -0.05 -8.83 2.64
N PHE A 53 1.07 -8.70 3.36
CA PHE A 53 1.78 -7.42 3.52
C PHE A 53 2.16 -6.80 2.17
N TRP A 54 2.64 -7.62 1.24
CA TRP A 54 3.05 -7.17 -0.09
C TRP A 54 1.85 -6.74 -0.93
N TYR A 55 0.74 -7.50 -0.89
CA TYR A 55 -0.49 -7.12 -1.58
C TYR A 55 -1.07 -5.79 -1.06
N PHE A 56 -1.21 -5.64 0.26
CA PHE A 56 -1.67 -4.38 0.86
C PHE A 56 -0.75 -3.20 0.49
N SER A 57 0.56 -3.43 0.39
CA SER A 57 1.52 -2.40 -0.01
C SER A 57 1.37 -1.99 -1.47
N ILE A 58 1.13 -2.93 -2.39
CA ILE A 58 0.90 -2.64 -3.81
C ILE A 58 -0.41 -1.87 -3.98
N PHE A 59 -1.52 -2.42 -3.49
CA PHE A 59 -2.82 -1.78 -3.69
C PHE A 59 -2.91 -0.42 -2.97
N GLY A 60 -2.41 -0.34 -1.73
CA GLY A 60 -2.41 0.90 -0.97
C GLY A 60 -1.50 1.94 -1.62
N GLY A 61 -0.30 1.52 -2.03
CA GLY A 61 0.66 2.36 -2.73
C GLY A 61 0.14 2.89 -4.06
N LEU A 62 -0.54 2.06 -4.85
CA LEU A 62 -1.16 2.47 -6.12
C LEU A 62 -2.28 3.49 -5.93
N ILE A 63 -3.13 3.31 -4.93
CA ILE A 63 -4.21 4.28 -4.64
C ILE A 63 -3.63 5.61 -4.13
N VAL A 64 -2.65 5.56 -3.22
CA VAL A 64 -1.98 6.78 -2.72
C VAL A 64 -1.20 7.46 -3.85
N LEU A 65 -0.57 6.70 -4.75
CA LEU A 65 0.09 7.23 -5.94
C LEU A 65 -0.90 7.92 -6.87
N ALA A 66 -2.07 7.30 -7.14
CA ALA A 66 -3.12 7.91 -7.95
C ALA A 66 -3.62 9.23 -7.34
N TYR A 67 -3.78 9.27 -6.01
CA TYR A 67 -4.09 10.50 -5.27
C TYR A 67 -2.98 11.56 -5.41
N GLY A 68 -1.71 11.18 -5.25
CA GLY A 68 -0.56 12.06 -5.41
C GLY A 68 -0.47 12.66 -6.82
N ILE A 69 -0.72 11.85 -7.86
CA ILE A 69 -0.81 12.32 -9.25
C ILE A 69 -1.96 13.32 -9.41
N HIS A 70 -3.14 13.02 -8.85
CA HIS A 70 -4.29 13.93 -8.91
C HIS A 70 -4.00 15.29 -8.26
N LYS A 71 -3.30 15.30 -7.11
CA LYS A 71 -2.90 16.53 -6.41
C LYS A 71 -1.60 17.15 -6.93
N LEU A 72 -0.96 16.55 -7.94
CA LEU A 72 0.36 16.92 -8.46
C LEU A 72 1.44 17.01 -7.36
N ASP A 73 1.33 16.15 -6.35
CA ASP A 73 2.27 16.09 -5.22
C ASP A 73 3.47 15.23 -5.59
N LEU A 74 4.58 15.89 -5.93
CA LEU A 74 5.82 15.23 -6.32
C LEU A 74 6.40 14.34 -5.22
N VAL A 75 6.23 14.70 -3.94
CA VAL A 75 6.78 13.93 -2.82
C VAL A 75 6.07 12.60 -2.70
N ILE A 76 4.74 12.60 -2.81
CA ILE A 76 3.93 11.36 -2.80
C ILE A 76 4.29 10.48 -4.00
N ILE A 77 4.38 11.07 -5.19
CA ILE A 77 4.67 10.34 -6.43
C ILE A 77 6.04 9.65 -6.34
N LEU A 78 7.08 10.42 -6.01
CA LEU A 78 8.44 9.89 -5.89
C LEU A 78 8.59 8.90 -4.74
N GLY A 79 7.81 9.06 -3.65
CA GLY A 79 7.80 8.10 -2.55
C GLY A 79 7.16 6.75 -2.92
N GLN A 80 6.04 6.76 -3.65
CA GLN A 80 5.27 5.54 -3.91
C GLN A 80 5.71 4.77 -5.16
N MET A 81 6.19 5.44 -6.20
CA MET A 81 6.67 4.82 -7.43
C MET A 81 7.69 3.68 -7.19
N PRO A 82 8.82 3.90 -6.49
CA PRO A 82 9.78 2.82 -6.21
C PRO A 82 9.19 1.75 -5.28
N GLY A 83 8.30 2.15 -4.35
CA GLY A 83 7.61 1.23 -3.46
C GLY A 83 6.85 0.16 -4.23
N VAL A 84 5.97 0.57 -5.15
CA VAL A 84 5.16 -0.36 -5.97
C VAL A 84 6.02 -1.36 -6.74
N VAL A 85 7.15 -0.91 -7.31
CA VAL A 85 8.09 -1.78 -8.03
C VAL A 85 8.73 -2.80 -7.09
N ILE A 86 9.25 -2.36 -5.94
CA ILE A 86 9.90 -3.24 -4.96
C ILE A 86 8.91 -4.26 -4.40
N TYR A 87 7.68 -3.85 -4.08
CA TYR A 87 6.65 -4.74 -3.54
C TYR A 87 6.25 -5.81 -4.56
N SER A 88 6.08 -5.42 -5.83
CA SER A 88 5.78 -6.33 -6.92
C SER A 88 6.92 -7.33 -7.15
N ARG A 89 8.17 -6.85 -7.13
CA ARG A 89 9.37 -7.69 -7.27
C ARG A 89 9.51 -8.69 -6.12
N ASN A 90 9.23 -8.28 -4.89
CA ASN A 90 9.27 -9.18 -3.73
C ASN A 90 8.16 -10.23 -3.81
N LEU A 91 6.96 -9.85 -4.25
CA LEU A 91 5.88 -10.79 -4.49
C LEU A 91 6.25 -11.81 -5.57
N TRP A 92 6.86 -11.36 -6.68
CA TRP A 92 7.35 -12.26 -7.74
C TRP A 92 8.37 -13.27 -7.23
N LEU A 93 9.35 -12.84 -6.42
CA LEU A 93 10.33 -13.74 -5.83
C LEU A 93 9.71 -14.79 -4.91
N ILE A 94 8.71 -14.41 -4.12
CA ILE A 94 7.99 -15.33 -3.24
C ILE A 94 7.30 -16.44 -4.05
N HIS A 95 6.64 -16.09 -5.16
CA HIS A 95 5.99 -17.09 -6.02
C HIS A 95 7.01 -17.98 -6.72
N LYS A 96 8.09 -17.38 -7.25
CA LYS A 96 9.18 -18.14 -7.90
C LYS A 96 9.88 -19.11 -6.94
N GLY A 97 10.05 -18.74 -5.66
CA GLY A 97 10.63 -19.63 -4.65
C GLY A 97 9.72 -20.83 -4.35
N ARG A 98 8.40 -20.59 -4.24
CA ARG A 98 7.41 -21.65 -4.01
C ARG A 98 7.33 -22.68 -5.14
N ASP A 99 7.58 -22.25 -6.39
CA ASP A 99 7.61 -23.15 -7.55
C ASP A 99 8.83 -24.08 -7.53
N LYS A 100 9.96 -23.63 -6.96
CA LYS A 100 11.18 -24.47 -6.84
C LYS A 100 11.06 -25.51 -5.72
N ASP A 101 10.43 -25.15 -4.61
CA ASP A 101 10.20 -26.07 -3.49
C ASP A 101 9.23 -27.22 -3.88
N HIS A 102 8.35 -26.99 -4.86
CA HIS A 102 7.44 -28.00 -5.41
C HIS A 102 8.09 -28.92 -6.47
N ASP A 103 9.14 -28.48 -7.18
CA ASP A 103 9.84 -29.28 -8.21
C ASP A 103 10.94 -30.19 -7.61
N GLY A 104 11.11 -30.20 -6.29
CA GLY A 104 12.01 -31.14 -5.59
C GLY A 104 13.49 -31.07 -6.00
N ARG A 105 13.92 -30.01 -6.68
CA ARG A 105 15.33 -29.82 -7.06
C ARG A 105 16.09 -29.14 -5.91
N PRO A 106 17.07 -29.82 -5.28
CA PRO A 106 17.98 -29.18 -4.36
C PRO A 106 18.87 -28.19 -5.13
N ASP A 107 19.11 -27.05 -4.50
CA ASP A 107 20.12 -26.05 -4.85
C ASP A 107 21.55 -26.55 -4.69
#